data_AF-A0A7Y5SU94-F1
#
_entry.id   AF-A0A7Y5SU94-F1
#
_cell.length_a   1.000
_cell.length_b   1.000
_cell.length_c   1.000
_cell.angle_alpha   90.00
_cell.angle_beta   90.00
_cell.angle_gamma   90.00
#
_symmetry.space_group_name_H-M   'P 1'
#
loop_
_entity.id
_entity.type
_entity.pdbx_description
1 polymer ?
#
loop_
_entity_poly.entity_id
_entity_poly.type
_entity_poly.pdbx_seq_one_letter_code
_entity_poly.pdbx_strand_id
1 'polypeptide(L)'
;MNSNAVKLTLAIVLLVSAAAIAWYRFGNAEEDAVIIEKTHWICTASSCGKEFEFPAPDYARIRRDSPDAVPPCPHCGTSTVVLGVPCSNCTKLVRPVGHGQLPPACPHCGKPPVAN
;
A
#
# COMPACT_ATOMS: atom_id res chain seq x y z
N MET A 1 51.03 -0.28 -30.02
CA MET A 1 50.00 0.05 -29.02
C MET A 1 50.13 -0.89 -27.84
N ASN A 2 50.33 -0.37 -26.63
CA ASN A 2 50.51 -1.21 -25.44
C ASN A 2 49.18 -1.85 -25.03
N SER A 3 49.11 -3.18 -25.04
CA SER A 3 47.90 -3.94 -24.69
C SER A 3 47.31 -3.52 -23.33
N ASN A 4 48.18 -3.14 -22.39
CA ASN A 4 47.77 -2.66 -21.07
C ASN A 4 47.08 -1.29 -21.11
N ALA A 5 47.52 -0.39 -22.00
CA ALA A 5 46.88 0.91 -22.17
C ALA A 5 45.47 0.74 -22.76
N VAL A 6 45.30 -0.18 -23.72
CA VAL A 6 43.98 -0.48 -24.33
C VAL A 6 43.01 -1.05 -23.28
N LYS A 7 43.47 -1.98 -22.44
CA LYS A 7 42.66 -2.56 -21.36
C LYS A 7 42.25 -1.52 -20.32
N LEU A 8 43.17 -0.63 -19.95
CA LEU A 8 42.90 0.44 -18.98
C LEU A 8 41.84 1.41 -19.51
N THR A 9 41.97 1.84 -20.77
CA THR A 9 40.99 2.73 -21.41
C THR A 9 39.61 2.08 -21.50
N LEU A 10 39.55 0.80 -21.89
CA LEU A 10 38.28 0.07 -21.99
C LEU A 10 37.58 -0.03 -20.62
N ALA A 11 38.33 -0.33 -19.56
CA ALA A 11 37.79 -0.43 -18.20
C ALA A 11 37.21 0.90 -17.72
N ILE A 12 37.88 2.02 -17.99
CA ILE A 12 37.41 3.36 -17.61
C ILE A 12 36.10 3.69 -18.34
N VAL A 13 36.03 3.42 -19.65
CA VAL A 13 34.81 3.68 -20.46
C VAL A 13 33.62 2.85 -19.94
N LEU A 14 33.85 1.60 -19.57
CA LEU A 14 32.80 0.73 -19.02
C LEU A 14 32.32 1.20 -17.64
N LEU A 15 33.23 1.65 -16.76
CA LEU A 15 32.85 2.15 -15.44
C LEU A 15 32.07 3.47 -15.52
N VAL A 16 32.48 4.40 -16.39
CA VAL A 16 31.78 5.67 -16.58
C VAL A 16 30.38 5.44 -17.18
N SER A 17 30.26 4.55 -18.15
CA SER A 17 28.96 4.23 -18.74
C SER A 17 28.02 3.54 -17.76
N ALA A 18 28.52 2.60 -16.93
CA ALA A 18 27.74 1.99 -15.86
C ALA A 18 27.25 3.03 -14.83
N ALA A 19 28.13 3.94 -14.41
CA ALA A 19 27.77 5.01 -13.48
C ALA A 19 26.71 5.96 -14.07
N ALA A 20 26.84 6.33 -15.35
CA ALA A 20 25.87 7.18 -16.03
C ALA A 20 24.49 6.50 -16.16
N ILE A 21 24.46 5.20 -16.49
CA ILE A 21 23.21 4.42 -16.55
C ILE A 21 22.59 4.33 -15.15
N ALA A 22 23.39 4.06 -14.12
CA ALA A 22 22.91 4.00 -12.75
C ALA A 22 22.33 5.36 -12.30
N TRP A 23 23.01 6.46 -12.59
CA TRP A 23 22.49 7.80 -12.30
C TRP A 23 21.20 8.10 -13.05
N TYR A 24 21.13 7.78 -14.35
CA TYR A 24 19.93 8.03 -15.14
C TYR A 24 18.73 7.19 -14.67
N ARG A 25 18.97 5.95 -14.24
CA ARG A 25 17.92 5.01 -13.81
C ARG A 25 17.50 5.18 -12.35
N PHE A 26 18.42 5.55 -11.47
CA PHE A 26 18.18 5.60 -10.03
C PHE A 26 18.26 7.01 -9.44
N GLY A 27 18.99 7.93 -10.08
CA GLY A 27 19.12 9.33 -9.64
C GLY A 27 17.92 10.21 -10.00
N ASN A 28 17.10 9.79 -10.97
CA ASN A 28 15.81 10.40 -11.30
C ASN A 28 14.63 9.62 -10.71
N ALA A 29 14.83 8.87 -9.63
CA ALA A 29 13.71 8.45 -8.79
C ALA A 29 13.15 9.72 -8.16
N GLU A 30 12.23 10.36 -8.88
CA GLU A 30 11.42 11.49 -8.47
C GLU A 30 10.98 11.24 -7.02
N GLU A 31 11.08 12.25 -6.16
CA GLU A 31 10.30 12.29 -4.92
C GLU A 31 8.83 12.35 -5.33
N ASP A 32 8.30 11.22 -5.81
CA ASP A 32 6.87 10.97 -5.92
C ASP A 32 6.34 11.33 -4.54
N ALA A 33 5.61 12.45 -4.48
CA ALA A 33 4.90 12.86 -3.29
C ALA A 33 4.24 11.60 -2.75
N VAL A 34 4.75 11.07 -1.64
CA VAL A 34 4.41 9.73 -1.18
C VAL A 34 2.91 9.76 -0.96
N ILE A 35 2.15 9.23 -1.93
CA ILE A 35 0.73 8.97 -1.74
C ILE A 35 0.77 7.85 -0.72
N ILE A 36 0.65 8.24 0.56
CA ILE A 36 0.56 7.29 1.64
C ILE A 36 -0.76 6.58 1.39
N GLU A 37 -0.68 5.44 0.70
CA GLU A 37 -1.81 4.59 0.43
C GLU A 37 -2.44 4.24 1.78
N LYS A 38 -3.75 4.43 1.88
CA LYS A 38 -4.48 4.21 3.12
C LYS A 38 -5.30 2.95 2.99
N THR A 39 -5.26 2.15 4.04
CA THR A 39 -6.16 1.03 4.22
C THR A 39 -7.41 1.49 4.95
N HIS A 40 -8.57 1.01 4.54
CA HIS A 40 -9.85 1.38 5.13
C HIS A 40 -10.33 0.29 6.09
N TRP A 41 -10.82 0.69 7.26
CA TRP A 41 -11.18 -0.21 8.36
C TRP A 41 -12.53 0.14 8.96
N ILE A 42 -13.22 -0.88 9.45
CA ILE A 42 -14.50 -0.78 10.15
C ILE A 42 -14.34 -1.43 11.51
N CYS A 43 -14.60 -0.70 12.59
CA CYS A 43 -14.63 -1.26 13.93
C CYS A 43 -15.92 -2.06 14.15
N THR A 44 -15.79 -3.33 14.52
CA THR A 44 -16.94 -4.22 14.77
C THR A 44 -17.26 -4.37 16.26
N ALA A 45 -16.65 -3.56 17.12
CA ALA A 45 -17.05 -3.48 18.53
C ALA A 45 -18.49 -2.96 18.62
N SER A 46 -19.32 -3.62 19.44
CA SER A 46 -20.74 -3.29 19.62
C SER A 46 -20.97 -1.84 20.10
N SER A 47 -19.98 -1.27 20.78
CA SER A 47 -20.01 0.10 21.30
C SER A 47 -19.44 1.16 20.35
N CYS A 48 -18.87 0.78 19.20
CA CYS A 48 -18.16 1.73 18.32
C CYS A 48 -18.75 1.79 16.91
N GLY A 49 -18.63 0.73 16.11
CA GLY A 49 -19.15 0.71 14.73
C GLY A 49 -18.50 1.70 13.75
N LYS A 50 -17.43 2.43 14.14
CA LYS A 50 -16.88 3.53 13.34
C LYS A 50 -15.93 3.05 12.24
N GLU A 51 -15.97 3.77 11.12
CA GLU A 51 -15.05 3.65 9.99
C GLU A 51 -13.81 4.53 10.23
N PHE A 52 -12.63 4.06 9.83
CA PHE A 52 -11.39 4.82 9.92
C PHE A 52 -10.38 4.39 8.84
N GLU A 53 -9.37 5.23 8.64
CA GLU A 53 -8.26 4.96 7.72
C GLU A 53 -6.99 4.66 8.52
N PHE A 54 -6.13 3.80 7.98
CA PHE A 54 -4.84 3.48 8.57
C PHE A 54 -3.75 3.47 7.49
N PRO A 55 -2.58 4.09 7.70
CA PRO A 55 -1.52 4.11 6.71
C PRO A 55 -1.08 2.69 6.31
N ALA A 56 -1.07 2.39 5.02
CA ALA A 56 -0.63 1.09 4.51
C ALA A 56 0.82 0.73 4.92
N PRO A 57 1.79 1.68 4.98
CA PRO A 57 3.13 1.37 5.46
C PRO A 57 3.16 0.93 6.94
N ASP A 58 2.32 1.53 7.78
CA ASP A 58 2.19 1.13 9.19
C ASP A 58 1.49 -0.20 9.31
N TYR A 59 0.47 -0.46 8.49
CA TYR A 59 -0.18 -1.76 8.45
C TYR A 59 0.79 -2.88 8.01
N ALA A 60 1.60 -2.61 6.99
CA ALA A 60 2.62 -3.54 6.51
C ALA A 60 3.68 -3.80 7.58
N ARG A 61 4.06 -2.79 8.39
CA ARG A 61 4.95 -2.96 9.54
C ARG A 61 4.35 -3.91 10.56
N ILE A 62 3.12 -3.66 11.04
CA ILE A 62 2.51 -4.53 12.06
C ILE A 62 2.29 -5.96 11.56
N ARG A 63 1.95 -6.14 10.27
CA ARG A 63 1.77 -7.47 9.68
C ARG A 63 3.06 -8.26 9.52
N ARG A 64 4.19 -7.57 9.34
CA ARG A 64 5.50 -8.21 9.29
C ARG A 64 5.84 -8.85 10.62
N ASP A 65 5.50 -8.17 11.71
CA ASP A 65 5.78 -8.64 13.06
C ASP A 65 4.76 -9.69 13.52
N SER A 66 3.51 -9.59 13.07
CA SER A 66 2.45 -10.57 13.32
C SER A 66 1.48 -10.63 12.14
N PRO A 67 1.43 -11.75 11.38
CA PRO A 67 0.63 -11.85 10.14
C PRO A 67 -0.87 -11.55 10.30
N ASP A 68 -1.39 -11.79 11.50
CA ASP A 68 -2.79 -11.61 11.89
C ASP A 68 -3.05 -10.29 12.65
N ALA A 69 -2.02 -9.44 12.81
CA ALA A 69 -2.19 -8.16 13.48
C ALA A 69 -3.10 -7.23 12.68
N VAL A 70 -3.97 -6.56 13.42
CA VAL A 70 -4.88 -5.53 12.92
C VAL A 70 -4.65 -4.23 13.69
N PRO A 71 -4.82 -3.06 13.05
CA PRO A 71 -4.64 -1.79 13.73
C PRO A 71 -5.72 -1.61 14.82
N PRO A 72 -5.38 -0.99 15.96
CA PRO A 72 -6.37 -0.63 16.95
C PRO A 72 -7.31 0.45 16.39
N CYS A 73 -8.60 0.38 16.72
CA CYS A 73 -9.54 1.43 16.35
C CYS A 73 -9.17 2.74 17.07
N PRO A 74 -8.99 3.87 16.37
CA PRO A 74 -8.60 5.14 16.98
C PRO A 74 -9.69 5.76 17.87
N HIS A 75 -10.92 5.25 17.80
CA HIS A 75 -12.06 5.79 18.55
C HIS A 75 -12.34 5.09 19.87
N CYS A 76 -12.06 3.79 19.97
CA CYS A 76 -12.35 2.99 21.17
C CYS A 76 -11.16 2.15 21.65
N GLY A 77 -10.06 2.11 20.90
CA GLY A 77 -8.84 1.37 21.23
C GLY A 77 -8.91 -0.14 21.00
N THR A 78 -10.07 -0.70 20.66
CA THR A 78 -10.22 -2.15 20.46
C THR A 78 -9.62 -2.61 19.14
N SER A 79 -9.04 -3.81 19.10
CA SER A 79 -8.55 -4.49 17.89
C SER A 79 -9.62 -5.31 17.17
N THR A 80 -10.90 -5.18 17.53
CA THR A 80 -12.01 -5.81 16.80
C THR A 80 -12.37 -4.95 15.60
N VAL A 81 -11.57 -5.07 14.54
CA VAL A 81 -11.72 -4.30 13.30
C VAL A 81 -11.67 -5.25 12.10
N VAL A 82 -12.29 -4.84 11.00
CA VAL A 82 -12.24 -5.56 9.72
C VAL A 82 -11.88 -4.58 8.60
N LEU A 83 -11.22 -5.08 7.56
CA LEU A 83 -11.01 -4.31 6.34
C LEU A 83 -12.36 -3.91 5.74
N GLY A 84 -12.47 -2.65 5.33
CA GLY A 84 -13.60 -2.13 4.58
C GLY A 84 -13.17 -1.83 3.15
N VAL A 85 -14.10 -1.98 2.20
CA VAL A 85 -13.89 -1.58 0.80
C VAL A 85 -14.83 -0.42 0.50
N PRO A 86 -14.34 0.72 0.00
CA PRO A 86 -15.20 1.84 -0.36
C PRO A 86 -16.14 1.45 -1.50
N CYS A 87 -17.44 1.68 -1.34
CA CYS A 87 -18.40 1.48 -2.41
C CYS A 87 -18.20 2.53 -3.51
N SER A 88 -18.01 2.10 -4.75
CA SER A 88 -17.91 3.00 -5.92
C SER A 88 -19.12 3.94 -6.13
N ASN A 89 -20.28 3.59 -5.58
CA ASN A 89 -21.52 4.35 -5.77
C ASN A 89 -21.80 5.40 -4.69
N CYS A 90 -21.41 5.14 -3.44
CA CYS A 90 -21.75 6.01 -2.31
C CYS A 90 -20.58 6.29 -1.35
N THR A 91 -19.37 5.83 -1.71
CA THR A 91 -18.10 5.99 -1.00
C THR A 91 -18.03 5.46 0.44
N LYS A 92 -19.15 5.01 1.01
CA LYS A 92 -19.19 4.33 2.31
C LYS A 92 -18.46 2.99 2.28
N LEU A 93 -17.83 2.65 3.41
CA LEU A 93 -17.16 1.36 3.52
C LEU A 93 -18.17 0.23 3.60
N VAL A 94 -17.89 -0.80 2.82
CA VAL A 94 -18.62 -2.05 2.80
C VAL A 94 -17.73 -3.10 3.42
N ARG A 95 -18.27 -3.79 4.43
CA ARG A 95 -17.61 -4.94 5.03
C ARG A 95 -17.64 -6.11 4.03
N PRO A 96 -16.48 -6.68 3.67
CA PRO A 96 -16.43 -7.93 2.94
C PRO A 96 -17.08 -9.05 3.75
N VAL A 97 -17.84 -9.90 3.06
CA VAL A 97 -18.31 -11.19 3.55
C VAL A 97 -17.25 -12.26 3.28
N GLY A 98 -17.53 -13.52 3.67
CA GLY A 98 -16.55 -14.62 3.67
C GLY A 98 -15.55 -14.61 2.50
N HIS A 99 -14.29 -14.95 2.81
CA HIS A 99 -13.16 -14.94 1.86
C HIS A 99 -12.90 -13.59 1.15
N GLY A 100 -13.35 -12.47 1.73
CA GLY A 100 -13.09 -11.13 1.17
C GLY A 100 -14.01 -10.74 0.02
N GLN A 101 -15.09 -11.50 -0.21
CA GLN A 101 -16.09 -11.16 -1.22
C GLN A 101 -16.91 -9.96 -0.78
N LEU A 102 -17.31 -9.10 -1.73
CA LEU A 102 -18.26 -8.04 -1.43
C LEU A 102 -19.70 -8.58 -1.45
N PRO A 103 -20.59 -8.07 -0.59
CA PRO A 103 -22.00 -8.43 -0.66
C PRO A 103 -22.61 -8.00 -2.02
N PRO A 104 -23.65 -8.70 -2.49
CA PRO A 104 -24.27 -8.43 -3.80
C PRO A 104 -24.88 -7.02 -3.90
N ALA A 105 -25.24 -6.42 -2.76
CA ALA A 105 -25.73 -5.05 -2.66
C ALA A 105 -25.04 -4.34 -1.49
N CYS A 106 -24.69 -3.07 -1.71
CA CYS A 106 -24.15 -2.21 -0.67
C CYS A 106 -25.23 -1.95 0.39
N PRO A 107 -24.95 -2.18 1.69
CA PRO A 107 -25.92 -1.98 2.76
C PRO A 107 -26.35 -0.51 2.92
N HIS A 108 -25.57 0.43 2.37
CA HIS A 108 -25.83 1.86 2.51
C HIS A 108 -26.66 2.45 1.36
N CYS A 109 -26.52 1.93 0.13
CA CYS A 109 -27.16 2.51 -1.05
C CYS A 109 -27.93 1.51 -1.93
N GLY A 110 -27.88 0.21 -1.60
CA GLY A 110 -28.57 -0.86 -2.33
C GLY A 110 -27.97 -1.22 -3.70
N LYS A 111 -26.97 -0.48 -4.19
CA LYS A 111 -26.29 -0.76 -5.47
C LYS A 111 -25.13 -1.76 -5.29
N PRO A 112 -24.76 -2.53 -6.33
CA PRO A 112 -23.60 -3.42 -6.27
C PRO A 112 -22.31 -2.64 -5.97
N PRO A 113 -21.57 -2.97 -4.91
CA PRO A 113 -20.26 -2.39 -4.66
C PRO A 113 -19.25 -3.06 -5.61
N VAL A 114 -18.66 -2.26 -6.51
CA VAL A 114 -17.47 -2.69 -7.27
C VAL A 114 -16.23 -2.08 -6.61
N ALA A 115 -15.20 -2.89 -6.42
CA ALA A 115 -13.89 -2.39 -6.04
C ALA A 115 -13.34 -1.58 -7.23
N ASN A 116 -12.91 -0.34 -6.96
CA ASN A 116 -12.25 0.51 -7.95
C ASN A 116 -10.77 0.11 -8.08
#